data_AF-A0A3M0YTU5-F1
#
_entry.id   AF-A0A3M0YTU5-F1
#
_cell.length_a   1.000
_cell.length_b   1.000
_cell.length_c   1.000
_cell.angle_alpha   90.00
_cell.angle_beta   90.00
_cell.angle_gamma   90.00
#
_symmetry.space_group_name_H-M   'P 1'
#
loop_
_entity.id
_entity.type
_entity.pdbx_description
1 polymer ?
#
loop_
_entity_poly.entity_id
_entity_poly.type
_entity_poly.pdbx_seq_one_letter_code
_entity_poly.pdbx_strand_id
1 'polypeptide(L)'
;MLYRVELSLRDPESDARSHAIAQKLDQHWGIRVETLYTRDVYTLDLDLDRETIEAIAQEISNPVTQQYRIDAADADCHWLVMVGFRPGVTDNIARTLQGVIEDLIGRKLHDHEAVFSHVEYLFAAPAFDETLIGRIARELLGNPLIHNIRLIPGEAARRGDVPENTPRVMGENTIEVRQIDLEVSDEELMEISRRGILALSLEEMQAIQRYFREHANDEARRAAGLGPQPTDVELECIAQSWSEHCSHKIFSAQIEYEDTETGERRTIAGLFKSFIRQAT
;
A
#
# COMPACT_ATOMS: atom_id res chain seq x y z
N MET A 1 -22.68 13.26 -0.99
CA MET A 1 -22.21 14.67 -1.07
C MET A 1 -20.75 14.71 -0.66
N LEU A 2 -19.94 15.61 -1.24
CA LEU A 2 -18.53 15.69 -0.89
C LEU A 2 -18.27 16.79 0.14
N TYR A 3 -17.63 16.43 1.25
CA TYR A 3 -17.19 17.35 2.30
C TYR A 3 -15.70 17.23 2.52
N ARG A 4 -15.06 18.36 2.84
CA ARG A 4 -13.65 18.41 3.21
C ARG A 4 -13.53 18.83 4.67
N VAL A 5 -12.94 17.99 5.51
CA VAL A 5 -12.68 18.28 6.93
C VAL A 5 -11.17 18.39 7.14
N GLU A 6 -10.71 19.58 7.48
CA GLU A 6 -9.32 19.86 7.80
C GLU A 6 -9.11 19.85 9.31
N LEU A 7 -8.11 19.15 9.81
CA LEU A 7 -7.64 19.22 11.19
C LEU A 7 -6.26 19.85 11.26
N SER A 8 -6.13 20.91 12.06
CA SER A 8 -4.86 21.59 12.32
C SER A 8 -4.64 21.78 13.81
N LEU A 9 -3.39 21.94 14.23
CA LEU A 9 -3.08 22.30 15.61
C LEU A 9 -3.51 23.74 15.89
N ARG A 10 -4.02 24.00 17.09
CA ARG A 10 -4.33 25.36 17.56
C ARG A 10 -3.07 26.19 17.75
N ASP A 11 -2.00 25.55 18.20
CA ASP A 11 -0.66 26.12 18.32
C ASP A 11 0.26 25.50 17.26
N PRO A 12 0.51 26.19 16.13
CA PRO A 12 1.35 25.69 15.06
C PRO A 12 2.81 25.42 15.48
N GLU A 13 3.31 26.09 16.52
CA GLU A 13 4.66 25.89 17.06
C GLU A 13 4.80 24.55 17.80
N SER A 14 3.68 23.88 18.11
CA SER A 14 3.69 22.56 18.73
C SER A 14 3.72 21.40 17.71
N ASP A 15 3.78 21.70 16.41
CA ASP A 15 3.74 20.70 15.34
C ASP A 15 5.03 19.87 15.29
N ALA A 16 5.10 18.80 16.08
CA ALA A 16 6.26 17.91 16.11
C ALA A 16 6.56 17.27 14.74
N ARG A 17 5.54 17.07 13.90
CA ARG A 17 5.70 16.49 12.56
C ARG A 17 6.45 17.47 11.65
N SER A 18 6.07 18.75 11.66
CA SER A 18 6.78 19.76 10.88
C SER A 18 8.21 19.97 11.36
N HIS A 19 8.45 20.02 12.68
CA HIS A 19 9.78 20.16 13.25
C HIS A 19 10.71 19.02 12.85
N ALA A 20 10.23 17.76 12.90
CA ALA A 20 11.02 16.61 12.49
C ALA A 20 11.39 16.65 11.00
N ILE A 21 10.51 17.17 10.15
CA ILE A 21 10.78 17.34 8.71
C ILE A 21 11.79 18.45 8.47
N ALA A 22 11.60 19.62 9.09
CA ALA A 22 12.53 20.74 8.99
C ALA A 22 13.94 20.34 9.46
N GLN A 23 14.03 19.60 10.56
CA GLN A 23 15.30 19.08 11.06
C GLN A 23 15.98 18.12 10.06
N LYS A 24 15.22 17.21 9.43
CA LYS A 24 15.76 16.29 8.41
C LYS A 24 16.28 17.05 7.18
N LEU A 25 15.56 18.08 6.74
CA LEU A 25 15.98 18.91 5.60
C LEU A 25 17.28 19.65 5.91
N ASP A 26 17.43 20.20 7.10
CA ASP A 26 18.65 20.89 7.50
C ASP A 26 19.83 19.91 7.63
N GLN A 27 19.65 18.83 8.39
CA GLN A 27 20.74 17.90 8.71
C GLN A 27 21.23 17.07 7.52
N HIS A 28 20.32 16.62 6.66
CA HIS A 28 20.67 15.71 5.58
C HIS A 28 20.87 16.43 4.24
N TRP A 29 20.16 17.54 4.02
CA TRP A 29 20.13 18.22 2.73
C TRP A 29 20.73 19.63 2.78
N GLY A 30 21.06 20.15 3.98
CA GLY A 30 21.55 21.52 4.15
C GLY A 30 20.51 22.58 3.79
N ILE A 31 19.23 22.21 3.80
CA ILE A 31 18.12 23.09 3.42
C ILE A 31 17.41 23.54 4.69
N ARG A 32 17.48 24.85 4.97
CA ARG A 32 16.75 25.46 6.07
C ARG A 32 15.34 25.85 5.63
N VAL A 33 14.34 25.38 6.37
CA VAL A 33 12.94 25.82 6.26
C VAL A 33 12.61 26.63 7.49
N GLU A 34 12.23 27.90 7.32
CA GLU A 34 11.89 28.79 8.44
C GLU A 34 10.53 28.44 9.05
N THR A 35 9.56 28.10 8.21
CA THR A 35 8.21 27.78 8.67
C THR A 35 7.60 26.68 7.80
N LEU A 36 7.16 25.62 8.48
CA LEU A 36 6.44 24.49 7.92
C LEU A 36 5.30 24.14 8.86
N TYR A 37 4.11 23.98 8.31
CA TYR A 37 2.95 23.48 9.05
C TYR A 37 2.39 22.24 8.39
N THR A 38 1.76 21.40 9.18
CA THR A 38 1.01 20.26 8.67
C THR A 38 -0.45 20.32 9.09
N ARG A 39 -1.33 19.82 8.22
CA ARG A 39 -2.72 19.54 8.56
C ARG A 39 -3.12 18.18 8.01
N ASP A 40 -3.91 17.46 8.79
CA ASP A 40 -4.55 16.22 8.37
C ASP A 40 -5.88 16.60 7.71
N VAL A 41 -6.19 16.01 6.57
CA VAL A 41 -7.40 16.34 5.81
C VAL A 41 -8.15 15.07 5.46
N TYR A 42 -9.46 15.11 5.67
CA TYR A 42 -10.38 14.05 5.34
C TYR A 42 -11.34 14.51 4.26
N THR A 43 -11.45 13.72 3.20
CA THR A 43 -12.47 13.89 2.16
C THR A 43 -13.57 12.88 2.44
N LEU A 44 -14.76 13.37 2.76
CA LEU A 44 -15.93 12.58 3.12
C LEU A 44 -16.93 12.66 1.96
N ASP A 45 -17.04 11.59 1.17
CA ASP A 45 -18.05 11.46 0.13
C ASP A 45 -19.22 10.66 0.71
N LEU A 46 -20.11 11.35 1.41
CA LEU A 46 -21.17 10.76 2.25
C LEU A 46 -22.52 11.41 1.96
N ASP A 47 -23.60 10.64 2.05
CA ASP A 47 -24.96 11.16 1.92
C ASP A 47 -25.52 11.51 3.31
N LEU A 48 -24.89 12.49 3.94
CA LEU A 48 -25.22 13.01 5.26
C LEU A 48 -25.47 14.52 5.18
N ASP A 49 -26.24 15.03 6.15
CA ASP A 49 -26.45 16.47 6.28
C ASP A 49 -25.24 17.17 6.94
N ARG A 50 -25.22 18.50 6.83
CA ARG A 50 -24.12 19.31 7.35
C ARG A 50 -23.99 19.23 8.87
N GLU A 51 -25.09 19.09 9.59
CA GLU A 51 -25.09 18.95 11.06
C GLU A 51 -24.37 17.67 11.49
N THR A 52 -24.62 16.57 10.79
CA THR A 52 -23.92 15.29 11.03
C THR A 52 -22.44 15.40 10.69
N ILE A 53 -22.07 16.08 9.59
CA ILE A 53 -20.66 16.31 9.23
C ILE A 53 -19.95 17.17 10.29
N GLU A 54 -20.62 18.18 10.84
CA GLU A 54 -20.11 19.00 11.94
C GLU A 54 -19.88 18.16 13.21
N ALA A 55 -20.80 17.25 13.54
CA ALA A 55 -20.63 16.30 14.65
C ALA A 55 -19.46 15.35 14.43
N ILE A 56 -19.29 14.81 13.20
CA ILE A 56 -18.15 13.97 12.83
C ILE A 56 -16.84 14.75 13.00
N ALA A 57 -16.76 15.97 12.47
CA ALA A 57 -15.56 16.80 12.56
C ALA A 57 -15.19 17.13 14.02
N GLN A 58 -16.19 17.38 14.86
CA GLN A 58 -16.00 17.60 16.29
C GLN A 58 -15.44 16.34 16.98
N GLU A 59 -16.03 15.16 16.73
CA GLU A 59 -15.65 13.90 17.35
C GLU A 59 -14.21 13.48 17.01
N ILE A 60 -13.79 13.71 15.77
CA ILE A 60 -12.46 13.28 15.29
C ILE A 60 -11.36 14.28 15.63
N SER A 61 -11.73 15.48 16.09
CA SER A 61 -10.79 16.52 16.49
C SER A 61 -10.48 16.45 17.98
N ASN A 62 -9.21 16.62 18.36
CA ASN A 62 -8.89 16.84 19.76
C ASN A 62 -9.30 18.28 20.17
N PRO A 63 -10.26 18.48 21.08
CA PRO A 63 -10.77 19.81 21.38
C PRO A 63 -9.73 20.74 22.03
N VAL A 64 -8.71 20.17 22.69
CA VAL A 64 -7.67 20.92 23.40
C VAL A 64 -6.56 21.36 22.45
N THR A 65 -6.05 20.45 21.62
CA THR A 65 -4.85 20.71 20.81
C THR A 65 -5.16 21.04 19.36
N GLN A 66 -6.34 20.67 18.86
CA GLN A 66 -6.70 20.81 17.46
C GLN A 66 -7.92 21.71 17.27
N GLN A 67 -8.02 22.22 16.05
CA GLN A 67 -9.17 22.91 15.50
C GLN A 67 -9.48 22.33 14.12
N TYR A 68 -10.73 22.44 13.71
CA TYR A 68 -11.18 21.95 12.41
C TYR A 68 -11.85 23.02 11.56
N ARG A 69 -11.80 22.82 10.25
CA ARG A 69 -12.55 23.61 9.26
C ARG A 69 -13.26 22.65 8.30
N ILE A 70 -14.47 23.01 7.91
CA ILE A 70 -15.28 22.24 6.96
C ILE A 70 -15.44 23.06 5.68
N ASP A 71 -15.22 22.42 4.54
CA ASP A 71 -15.29 22.99 3.18
C ASP A 71 -14.36 24.19 2.96
N ALA A 72 -13.30 24.27 3.77
CA ALA A 72 -12.21 25.19 3.56
C ALA A 72 -11.04 24.45 2.91
N ALA A 73 -10.30 25.15 2.05
CA ALA A 73 -9.09 24.62 1.44
C ALA A 73 -7.97 25.67 1.34
N ASP A 74 -8.31 26.94 1.57
CA ASP A 74 -7.36 28.03 1.51
C ASP A 74 -6.25 27.89 2.56
N ALA A 75 -5.07 28.31 2.17
CA ALA A 75 -3.88 28.29 2.99
C ALA A 75 -2.95 29.44 2.58
N ASP A 76 -2.41 30.17 3.56
CA ASP A 76 -1.37 31.15 3.31
C ASP A 76 0.01 30.47 3.39
N CYS A 77 0.55 30.14 2.23
CA CYS A 77 1.85 29.51 2.08
C CYS A 77 2.50 29.90 0.74
N HIS A 78 3.76 29.52 0.56
CA HIS A 78 4.44 29.63 -0.74
C HIS A 78 4.25 28.35 -1.56
N TRP A 79 4.19 27.19 -0.90
CA TRP A 79 3.88 25.90 -1.50
C TRP A 79 3.01 25.07 -0.57
N LEU A 80 2.00 24.41 -1.12
CA LEU A 80 1.22 23.38 -0.45
C LEU A 80 1.51 22.04 -1.13
N VAL A 81 1.97 21.06 -0.35
CA VAL A 81 2.19 19.70 -0.83
C VAL A 81 1.13 18.79 -0.23
N MET A 82 0.31 18.18 -1.07
CA MET A 82 -0.65 17.14 -0.65
C MET A 82 -0.01 15.77 -0.83
N VAL A 83 -0.12 14.92 0.20
CA VAL A 83 0.32 13.52 0.17
C VAL A 83 -0.86 12.65 0.59
N GLY A 84 -1.53 12.05 -0.39
CA GLY A 84 -2.64 11.11 -0.18
C GLY A 84 -2.33 9.75 -0.79
N PHE A 85 -3.13 8.73 -0.50
CA PHE A 85 -2.93 7.39 -1.08
C PHE A 85 -3.34 7.33 -2.57
N ARG A 86 -2.67 6.46 -3.34
CA ARG A 86 -3.08 6.13 -4.71
C ARG A 86 -4.34 5.26 -4.71
N PRO A 87 -5.15 5.28 -5.78
CA PRO A 87 -6.26 4.36 -5.93
C PRO A 87 -5.83 2.90 -5.73
N GLY A 88 -6.59 2.14 -4.95
CA GLY A 88 -6.32 0.74 -4.63
C GLY A 88 -5.35 0.52 -3.47
N VAL A 89 -4.69 1.56 -2.96
CA VAL A 89 -3.89 1.46 -1.74
C VAL A 89 -4.81 1.54 -0.52
N THR A 90 -4.59 0.66 0.45
CA THR A 90 -5.32 0.68 1.71
C THR A 90 -4.96 1.91 2.54
N ASP A 91 -5.96 2.77 2.77
CA ASP A 91 -5.88 3.88 3.71
C ASP A 91 -6.41 3.44 5.09
N ASN A 92 -5.50 3.16 6.03
CA ASN A 92 -5.86 2.73 7.38
C ASN A 92 -6.49 3.85 8.23
N ILE A 93 -6.13 5.11 7.96
CA ILE A 93 -6.67 6.26 8.69
C ILE A 93 -8.13 6.45 8.27
N ALA A 94 -8.40 6.48 6.96
CA ALA A 94 -9.74 6.54 6.43
C ALA A 94 -10.61 5.37 6.89
N ARG A 95 -10.06 4.15 6.94
CA ARG A 95 -10.78 2.96 7.45
C ARG A 95 -11.16 3.10 8.93
N THR A 96 -10.27 3.66 9.74
CA THR A 96 -10.55 3.90 11.16
C THR A 96 -11.64 4.97 11.31
N LEU A 97 -11.51 6.06 10.56
CA LEU A 97 -12.49 7.14 10.52
C LEU A 97 -13.86 6.66 10.02
N GLN A 98 -13.91 5.79 9.01
CA GLN A 98 -15.14 5.15 8.58
C GLN A 98 -15.81 4.41 9.75
N GLY A 99 -15.07 3.66 10.56
CA GLY A 99 -15.63 2.99 11.74
C GLY A 99 -16.25 3.97 12.73
N VAL A 100 -15.56 5.08 13.04
CA VAL A 100 -16.08 6.16 13.91
C VAL A 100 -17.37 6.76 13.34
N ILE A 101 -17.39 7.04 12.04
CA ILE A 101 -18.56 7.60 11.35
C ILE A 101 -19.73 6.62 11.42
N GLU A 102 -19.50 5.34 11.12
CA GLU A 102 -20.52 4.29 11.16
C GLU A 102 -21.14 4.11 12.55
N ASP A 103 -20.31 4.20 13.60
CA ASP A 103 -20.76 4.15 14.99
C ASP A 103 -21.61 5.38 15.35
N LEU A 104 -21.20 6.58 14.89
CA LEU A 104 -21.93 7.83 15.14
C LEU A 104 -23.29 7.85 14.44
N ILE A 105 -23.37 7.42 13.18
CA ILE A 105 -24.62 7.42 12.39
C ILE A 105 -25.49 6.18 12.64
N GLY A 106 -24.96 5.16 13.33
CA GLY A 106 -25.67 3.93 13.65
C GLY A 106 -25.94 3.00 12.45
N ARG A 107 -25.17 3.15 11.36
CA ARG A 107 -25.26 2.30 10.16
C ARG A 107 -23.92 2.15 9.47
N LYS A 108 -23.78 1.10 8.66
CA LYS A 108 -22.65 0.96 7.73
C LYS A 108 -22.73 1.99 6.59
N LEU A 109 -21.58 2.39 6.07
CA LEU A 109 -21.51 3.18 4.85
C LEU A 109 -22.01 2.36 3.66
N HIS A 110 -22.69 3.01 2.74
CA HIS A 110 -23.11 2.41 1.47
C HIS A 110 -21.92 2.28 0.50
N ASP A 111 -22.03 1.40 -0.50
CA ASP A 111 -20.92 1.14 -1.45
C ASP A 111 -20.44 2.40 -2.21
N HIS A 112 -21.32 3.37 -2.42
CA HIS A 112 -20.97 4.64 -3.06
C HIS A 112 -20.38 5.66 -2.08
N GLU A 113 -20.58 5.50 -0.77
CA GLU A 113 -20.03 6.37 0.26
C GLU A 113 -18.58 5.99 0.54
N ALA A 114 -17.70 6.99 0.71
CA ALA A 114 -16.30 6.71 1.01
C ALA A 114 -15.66 7.81 1.85
N VAL A 115 -14.60 7.42 2.53
CA VAL A 115 -13.74 8.27 3.33
C VAL A 115 -12.33 8.17 2.76
N PHE A 116 -11.64 9.29 2.63
CA PHE A 116 -10.24 9.33 2.21
C PHE A 116 -9.46 10.26 3.12
N SER A 117 -8.19 9.94 3.38
CA SER A 117 -7.29 10.80 4.11
C SER A 117 -6.10 11.24 3.26
N HIS A 118 -5.57 12.42 3.59
CA HIS A 118 -4.27 12.87 3.13
C HIS A 118 -3.68 13.86 4.13
N VAL A 119 -2.37 14.09 4.01
CA VAL A 119 -1.67 15.12 4.77
C VAL A 119 -1.33 16.27 3.83
N GLU A 120 -1.47 17.50 4.32
CA GLU A 120 -0.99 18.68 3.64
C GLU A 120 0.17 19.31 4.39
N TYR A 121 1.23 19.64 3.65
CA TYR A 121 2.43 20.30 4.14
C TYR A 121 2.50 21.70 3.55
N LEU A 122 2.42 22.71 4.42
CA LEU A 122 2.36 24.12 4.06
C LEU A 122 3.73 24.73 4.30
N PHE A 123 4.45 25.03 3.21
CA PHE A 123 5.79 25.60 3.27
C PHE A 123 5.71 27.13 3.14
N ALA A 124 6.22 27.86 4.14
CA ALA A 124 6.54 29.27 3.97
C ALA A 124 8.01 29.42 3.53
N ALA A 125 8.26 29.14 2.25
CA ALA A 125 9.60 29.12 1.68
C ALA A 125 9.61 29.83 0.31
N PRO A 126 9.72 31.18 0.27
CA PRO A 126 9.68 31.94 -0.99
C PRO A 126 10.84 31.61 -1.93
N ALA A 127 11.96 31.13 -1.38
CA ALA A 127 13.14 30.77 -2.16
C ALA A 127 13.03 29.39 -2.83
N PHE A 128 11.99 28.59 -2.52
CA PHE A 128 11.87 27.23 -3.05
C PHE A 128 11.15 27.27 -4.40
N ASP A 129 11.75 26.62 -5.40
CA ASP A 129 11.11 26.40 -6.69
C ASP A 129 10.36 25.06 -6.73
N GLU A 130 9.62 24.84 -7.83
CA GLU A 130 8.83 23.63 -8.02
C GLU A 130 9.71 22.36 -8.07
N THR A 131 10.92 22.48 -8.62
CA THR A 131 11.87 21.37 -8.73
C THR A 131 12.29 20.89 -7.35
N LEU A 132 12.71 21.81 -6.49
CA LEU A 132 13.14 21.52 -5.14
C LEU A 132 12.00 20.96 -4.31
N ILE A 133 10.82 21.60 -4.34
CA ILE A 133 9.69 21.14 -3.53
C ILE A 133 9.18 19.78 -3.99
N GLY A 134 9.19 19.52 -5.30
CA GLY A 134 8.85 18.21 -5.86
C GLY A 134 9.83 17.12 -5.46
N ARG A 135 11.12 17.45 -5.31
CA ARG A 135 12.13 16.52 -4.80
C ARG A 135 11.90 16.21 -3.33
N ILE A 136 11.71 17.24 -2.49
CA ILE A 136 11.39 17.09 -1.06
C ILE A 136 10.14 16.22 -0.89
N ALA A 137 9.09 16.48 -1.68
CA ALA A 137 7.84 15.74 -1.59
C ALA A 137 8.01 14.24 -1.85
N ARG A 138 8.78 13.85 -2.88
CA ARG A 138 8.96 12.45 -3.29
C ARG A 138 10.00 11.67 -2.50
N GLU A 139 11.04 12.34 -2.01
CA GLU A 139 12.15 11.67 -1.32
C GLU A 139 12.01 11.72 0.21
N LEU A 140 11.25 12.68 0.75
CA LEU A 140 11.11 12.88 2.20
C LEU A 140 9.68 12.76 2.72
N LEU A 141 8.70 13.37 2.04
CA LEU A 141 7.33 13.48 2.58
C LEU A 141 6.45 12.27 2.28
N GLY A 142 6.53 11.72 1.07
CA GLY A 142 5.69 10.61 0.63
C GLY A 142 6.45 9.58 -0.17
N ASN A 143 5.91 8.35 -0.21
CA ASN A 143 6.44 7.27 -1.03
C ASN A 143 5.68 7.21 -2.37
N PRO A 144 6.32 7.50 -3.51
CA PRO A 144 5.65 7.50 -4.82
C PRO A 144 5.05 6.16 -5.23
N LEU A 145 5.41 5.03 -4.61
CA LEU A 145 4.79 3.73 -4.90
C LEU A 145 3.35 3.65 -4.41
N ILE A 146 3.05 4.32 -3.29
CA ILE A 146 1.75 4.22 -2.60
C ILE A 146 1.01 5.54 -2.48
N HIS A 147 1.70 6.67 -2.62
CA HIS A 147 1.11 7.99 -2.51
C HIS A 147 0.95 8.67 -3.87
N ASN A 148 -0.15 9.41 -4.00
CA ASN A 148 -0.33 10.46 -4.97
C ASN A 148 0.12 11.78 -4.32
N ILE A 149 1.06 12.47 -4.95
CA ILE A 149 1.68 13.68 -4.43
C ILE A 149 1.30 14.82 -5.37
N ARG A 150 0.65 15.86 -4.84
CA ARG A 150 0.29 17.07 -5.61
C ARG A 150 1.03 18.27 -5.05
N LEU A 151 1.61 19.07 -5.94
CA LEU A 151 2.29 20.32 -5.63
C LEU A 151 1.37 21.47 -6.05
N ILE A 152 1.04 22.35 -5.11
CA ILE A 152 0.14 23.47 -5.34
C ILE A 152 0.88 24.76 -5.02
N PRO A 153 1.05 25.67 -6.00
CA PRO A 153 1.64 26.97 -5.77
C PRO A 153 0.83 27.78 -4.76
N GLY A 154 1.50 28.59 -3.95
CA GLY A 154 0.87 29.39 -2.90
C GLY A 154 -0.24 30.33 -3.36
N GLU A 155 -0.16 30.82 -4.61
CA GLU A 155 -1.22 31.65 -5.19
C GLU A 155 -2.53 30.87 -5.39
N ALA A 156 -2.44 29.64 -5.88
CA ALA A 156 -3.58 28.73 -6.02
C ALA A 156 -4.10 28.31 -4.64
N ALA A 157 -3.21 27.96 -3.71
CA ALA A 157 -3.57 27.62 -2.34
C ALA A 157 -4.33 28.77 -1.64
N ARG A 158 -3.90 30.02 -1.78
CA ARG A 158 -4.61 31.18 -1.21
C ARG A 158 -6.01 31.41 -1.76
N ARG A 159 -6.27 31.03 -3.02
CA ARG A 159 -7.61 31.09 -3.61
C ARG A 159 -8.49 29.90 -3.22
N GLY A 160 -7.93 28.89 -2.55
CA GLY A 160 -8.61 27.63 -2.30
C GLY A 160 -8.69 26.72 -3.54
N ASP A 161 -7.87 26.98 -4.57
CA ASP A 161 -7.78 26.14 -5.78
C ASP A 161 -6.99 24.85 -5.48
N VAL A 162 -7.43 24.09 -4.47
CA VAL A 162 -6.84 22.85 -4.00
C VAL A 162 -7.71 21.70 -4.50
N PRO A 163 -7.17 20.79 -5.33
CA PRO A 163 -7.95 19.68 -5.86
C PRO A 163 -8.46 18.74 -4.77
N GLU A 164 -9.63 18.14 -5.01
CA GLU A 164 -10.19 17.09 -4.17
C GLU A 164 -9.33 15.82 -4.18
N ASN A 165 -9.32 15.11 -3.06
CA ASN A 165 -8.62 13.84 -2.88
C ASN A 165 -9.62 12.67 -2.85
N THR A 166 -10.05 12.22 -4.02
CA THR A 166 -10.97 11.07 -4.19
C THR A 166 -10.31 9.95 -5.01
N PRO A 167 -9.32 9.22 -4.46
CA PRO A 167 -8.61 8.15 -5.17
C PRO A 167 -9.47 6.87 -5.31
N ARG A 168 -10.62 6.97 -5.96
CA ARG A 168 -11.48 5.81 -6.27
C ARG A 168 -10.84 4.99 -7.39
N VAL A 169 -10.94 3.67 -7.27
CA VAL A 169 -10.62 2.75 -8.36
C VAL A 169 -11.76 2.83 -9.36
N MET A 170 -11.55 3.55 -10.46
CA MET A 170 -12.57 3.77 -11.50
C MET A 170 -12.67 2.61 -12.51
N GLY A 171 -11.89 1.54 -12.31
CA GLY A 171 -11.88 0.38 -13.19
C GLY A 171 -12.97 -0.63 -12.79
N GLU A 172 -13.74 -1.11 -13.77
CA GLU A 172 -14.53 -2.32 -13.62
C GLU A 172 -13.56 -3.51 -13.51
N ASN A 173 -13.32 -3.99 -12.30
CA ASN A 173 -12.59 -5.24 -12.11
C ASN A 173 -13.54 -6.40 -12.42
N THR A 174 -13.67 -6.77 -13.69
CA THR A 174 -14.20 -8.08 -14.05
C THR A 174 -13.18 -9.12 -13.59
N ILE A 175 -13.51 -9.86 -12.53
CA ILE A 175 -12.70 -10.99 -12.09
C ILE A 175 -12.79 -12.06 -13.18
N GLU A 176 -11.70 -12.27 -13.91
CA GLU A 176 -11.56 -13.30 -14.93
C GLU A 176 -10.63 -14.39 -14.38
N VAL A 177 -11.11 -15.63 -14.35
CA VAL A 177 -10.29 -16.81 -14.01
C VAL A 177 -9.96 -17.53 -15.30
N ARG A 178 -8.67 -17.72 -15.58
CA ARG A 178 -8.20 -18.26 -16.86
C ARG A 178 -7.77 -19.70 -16.73
N GLN A 179 -8.16 -20.54 -17.70
CA GLN A 179 -7.60 -21.89 -17.82
C GLN A 179 -6.25 -21.82 -18.53
N ILE A 180 -5.26 -22.51 -17.97
CA ILE A 180 -3.89 -22.52 -18.47
C ILE A 180 -3.57 -23.91 -19.01
N ASP A 181 -3.26 -23.99 -20.30
CA ASP A 181 -2.85 -25.24 -20.91
C ASP A 181 -1.40 -25.58 -20.51
N LEU A 182 -1.23 -26.70 -19.80
CA LEU A 182 0.08 -27.21 -19.45
C LEU A 182 0.57 -28.31 -20.39
N GLU A 183 -0.23 -28.81 -21.34
CA GLU A 183 0.18 -29.84 -22.31
C GLU A 183 1.02 -29.22 -23.45
N VAL A 184 2.11 -28.56 -23.06
CA VAL A 184 3.04 -27.82 -23.90
C VAL A 184 4.49 -28.28 -23.67
N SER A 185 5.44 -27.74 -24.44
CA SER A 185 6.87 -28.07 -24.29
C SER A 185 7.48 -27.48 -23.01
N ASP A 186 8.65 -27.98 -22.62
CA ASP A 186 9.39 -27.47 -21.46
C ASP A 186 9.70 -25.97 -21.57
N GLU A 187 10.00 -25.48 -22.76
CA GLU A 187 10.23 -24.05 -23.02
C GLU A 187 8.98 -23.21 -22.75
N GLU A 188 7.82 -23.70 -23.20
CA GLU A 188 6.54 -23.01 -23.00
C GLU A 188 6.09 -23.09 -21.53
N LEU A 189 6.34 -24.20 -20.82
CA LEU A 189 6.12 -24.28 -19.37
C LEU A 189 6.91 -23.19 -18.63
N MET A 190 8.16 -22.99 -18.99
CA MET A 190 8.98 -21.93 -18.39
C MET A 190 8.50 -20.53 -18.77
N GLU A 191 7.91 -20.34 -19.96
CA GLU A 191 7.28 -19.08 -20.35
C GLU A 191 6.00 -18.81 -19.57
N ILE A 192 5.16 -19.82 -19.33
CA ILE A 192 3.99 -19.73 -18.44
C ILE A 192 4.43 -19.28 -17.04
N SER A 193 5.47 -19.92 -16.47
CA SER A 193 6.03 -19.56 -15.16
C SER A 193 6.52 -18.12 -15.12
N ARG A 194 7.23 -17.66 -16.17
CA ARG A 194 7.75 -16.29 -16.28
C ARG A 194 6.62 -15.27 -16.39
N ARG A 195 5.65 -15.50 -17.27
CA ARG A 195 4.50 -14.59 -17.50
C ARG A 195 3.59 -14.48 -16.29
N GLY A 196 3.38 -15.60 -15.58
CA GLY A 196 2.61 -15.64 -14.33
C GLY A 196 3.39 -15.19 -13.09
N ILE A 197 4.68 -14.87 -13.22
CA ILE A 197 5.57 -14.55 -12.09
C ILE A 197 5.52 -15.67 -11.02
N LEU A 198 5.44 -16.93 -11.46
CA LEU A 198 5.30 -18.09 -10.59
C LEU A 198 6.62 -18.49 -9.92
N ALA A 199 7.75 -18.13 -10.54
CA ALA A 199 9.11 -18.47 -10.06
C ALA A 199 9.33 -19.98 -9.80
N LEU A 200 8.64 -20.84 -10.55
CA LEU A 200 8.76 -22.30 -10.49
C LEU A 200 9.94 -22.78 -11.34
N SER A 201 10.67 -23.80 -10.86
CA SER A 201 11.68 -24.51 -11.65
C SER A 201 11.02 -25.39 -12.73
N LEU A 202 11.82 -25.86 -13.70
CA LEU A 202 11.31 -26.76 -14.73
C LEU A 202 10.78 -28.06 -14.11
N GLU A 203 11.48 -28.61 -13.12
CA GLU A 203 11.08 -29.84 -12.42
C GLU A 203 9.73 -29.66 -11.71
N GLU A 204 9.50 -28.49 -11.12
CA GLU A 204 8.23 -28.15 -10.46
C GLU A 204 7.11 -27.97 -11.48
N MET A 205 7.36 -27.24 -12.58
CA MET A 205 6.40 -27.10 -13.68
C MET A 205 6.01 -28.46 -14.26
N GLN A 206 6.99 -29.35 -14.49
CA GLN A 206 6.74 -30.71 -14.96
C GLN A 206 5.97 -31.56 -13.94
N ALA A 207 6.22 -31.36 -12.63
CA ALA A 207 5.45 -32.04 -11.58
C ALA A 207 3.97 -31.60 -11.61
N ILE A 208 3.71 -30.31 -11.78
CA ILE A 208 2.36 -29.77 -11.90
C ILE A 208 1.70 -30.26 -13.19
N GLN A 209 2.40 -30.22 -14.32
CA GLN A 209 1.92 -30.75 -15.60
C GLN A 209 1.49 -32.21 -15.46
N ARG A 210 2.36 -33.07 -14.89
CA ARG A 210 2.03 -34.49 -14.67
C ARG A 210 0.80 -34.65 -13.78
N TYR A 211 0.70 -33.88 -12.71
CA TYR A 211 -0.45 -33.95 -11.80
C TYR A 211 -1.77 -33.66 -12.54
N PHE A 212 -1.85 -32.55 -13.28
CA PHE A 212 -3.07 -32.19 -14.02
C PHE A 212 -3.37 -33.16 -15.17
N ARG A 213 -2.34 -33.72 -15.81
CA ARG A 213 -2.49 -34.77 -16.82
C ARG A 213 -3.13 -36.03 -16.23
N GLU A 214 -2.62 -36.50 -15.08
CA GLU A 214 -3.11 -37.71 -14.40
C GLU A 214 -4.54 -37.52 -13.84
N HIS A 215 -4.89 -36.29 -13.46
CA HIS A 215 -6.18 -35.95 -12.86
C HIS A 215 -7.15 -35.25 -13.83
N ALA A 216 -6.91 -35.32 -15.14
CA ALA A 216 -7.75 -34.69 -16.15
C ALA A 216 -9.22 -35.14 -16.10
N ASN A 217 -9.49 -36.33 -15.54
CA ASN A 217 -10.82 -36.92 -15.39
C ASN A 217 -11.37 -36.89 -13.97
N ASP A 218 -10.81 -36.05 -13.09
CA ASP A 218 -11.25 -35.92 -11.71
C ASP A 218 -12.72 -35.47 -11.60
N GLU A 219 -13.56 -36.31 -11.01
CA GLU A 219 -14.99 -36.05 -10.84
C GLU A 219 -15.27 -34.90 -9.87
N ALA A 220 -14.44 -34.70 -8.85
CA ALA A 220 -14.58 -33.62 -7.89
C ALA A 220 -14.32 -32.25 -8.55
N ARG A 221 -13.33 -32.17 -9.46
CA ARG A 221 -13.09 -30.97 -10.28
C ARG A 221 -14.31 -30.63 -11.12
N ARG A 222 -14.86 -31.61 -11.85
CA ARG A 222 -16.05 -31.41 -12.69
C ARG A 222 -17.27 -31.00 -11.88
N ALA A 223 -17.48 -31.63 -10.71
CA ALA A 223 -18.57 -31.28 -9.80
C ALA A 223 -18.46 -29.83 -9.28
N ALA A 224 -17.25 -29.30 -9.16
CA ALA A 224 -16.97 -27.91 -8.80
C ALA A 224 -17.00 -26.94 -10.00
N GLY A 225 -17.33 -27.41 -11.22
CA GLY A 225 -17.35 -26.60 -12.44
C GLY A 225 -15.96 -26.30 -13.03
N LEU A 226 -14.92 -27.02 -12.60
CA LEU A 226 -13.55 -26.87 -13.11
C LEU A 226 -13.26 -27.84 -14.26
N GLY A 227 -12.40 -27.37 -15.17
CA GLY A 227 -11.90 -28.16 -16.29
C GLY A 227 -10.71 -29.06 -15.94
N PRO A 228 -10.21 -29.83 -16.92
CA PRO A 228 -9.01 -30.67 -16.76
C PRO A 228 -7.72 -29.84 -16.61
N GLN A 229 -7.69 -28.64 -17.19
CA GLN A 229 -6.59 -27.70 -17.06
C GLN A 229 -6.63 -26.98 -15.72
N PRO A 230 -5.46 -26.62 -15.15
CA PRO A 230 -5.42 -25.71 -14.02
C PRO A 230 -5.94 -24.33 -14.41
N THR A 231 -6.47 -23.63 -13.42
CA THR A 231 -6.68 -22.19 -13.49
C THR A 231 -5.39 -21.44 -13.13
N ASP A 232 -5.29 -20.18 -13.55
CA ASP A 232 -4.26 -19.25 -13.09
C ASP A 232 -4.20 -19.14 -11.56
N VAL A 233 -5.36 -19.09 -10.89
CA VAL A 233 -5.46 -19.08 -9.42
C VAL A 233 -4.87 -20.36 -8.80
N GLU A 234 -5.14 -21.54 -9.38
CA GLU A 234 -4.57 -22.81 -8.90
C GLU A 234 -3.05 -22.85 -9.05
N LEU A 235 -2.53 -22.37 -10.19
CA LEU A 235 -1.08 -22.29 -10.41
C LEU A 235 -0.41 -21.32 -9.45
N GLU A 236 -0.99 -20.15 -9.22
CA GLU A 236 -0.46 -19.18 -8.25
C GLU A 236 -0.45 -19.76 -6.84
N CYS A 237 -1.53 -20.46 -6.44
CA CYS A 237 -1.61 -21.11 -5.13
C CYS A 237 -0.51 -22.16 -4.93
N ILE A 238 -0.23 -22.99 -5.94
CA ILE A 238 0.87 -23.96 -5.90
C ILE A 238 2.21 -23.25 -5.83
N ALA A 239 2.44 -22.25 -6.70
CA ALA A 239 3.68 -21.48 -6.77
C ALA A 239 4.03 -20.80 -5.44
N GLN A 240 3.05 -20.15 -4.80
CA GLN A 240 3.24 -19.52 -3.49
C GLN A 240 3.59 -20.55 -2.41
N SER A 241 2.87 -21.68 -2.38
CA SER A 241 3.08 -22.74 -1.41
C SER A 241 4.43 -23.43 -1.56
N TRP A 242 4.90 -23.57 -2.80
CA TRP A 242 6.17 -24.21 -3.13
C TRP A 242 7.33 -23.23 -3.22
N SER A 243 7.12 -21.94 -2.99
CA SER A 243 8.21 -20.96 -2.93
C SER A 243 9.22 -21.31 -1.83
N GLU A 244 10.46 -20.85 -1.97
CA GLU A 244 11.50 -21.02 -0.93
C GLU A 244 11.04 -20.44 0.42
N HIS A 245 10.36 -19.29 0.38
CA HIS A 245 9.87 -18.61 1.56
C HIS A 245 8.84 -19.42 2.35
N CYS A 246 7.97 -20.18 1.67
CA CYS A 246 6.93 -20.98 2.31
C CYS A 246 7.40 -22.39 2.66
N SER A 247 8.09 -23.06 1.72
CA SER A 247 8.49 -24.46 1.85
C SER A 247 9.81 -24.64 2.62
N HIS A 248 10.61 -23.57 2.74
CA HIS A 248 11.93 -23.59 3.38
C HIS A 248 12.83 -24.70 2.82
N LYS A 249 13.00 -24.75 1.48
CA LYS A 249 13.70 -25.86 0.82
C LYS A 249 15.16 -25.92 1.24
N ILE A 250 15.85 -24.79 1.40
CA ILE A 250 17.24 -24.74 1.88
C ILE A 250 17.35 -25.33 3.29
N PHE A 251 16.42 -25.00 4.18
CA PHE A 251 16.46 -25.49 5.56
C PHE A 251 16.16 -26.99 5.69
N SER A 252 15.49 -27.55 4.69
CA SER A 252 15.15 -28.98 4.61
C SER A 252 16.10 -29.77 3.71
N ALA A 253 16.98 -29.10 2.97
CA ALA A 253 17.87 -29.73 1.99
C ALA A 253 18.96 -30.58 2.64
N GLN A 254 19.39 -31.60 1.90
CA GLN A 254 20.66 -32.27 2.18
C GLN A 254 21.80 -31.41 1.63
N ILE A 255 22.73 -31.03 2.48
CA ILE A 255 23.84 -30.13 2.13
C ILE A 255 25.16 -30.88 2.24
N GLU A 256 25.88 -31.01 1.14
CA GLU A 256 27.25 -31.47 1.13
C GLU A 256 28.18 -30.27 1.38
N TYR A 257 28.88 -30.26 2.52
CA TYR A 257 29.79 -29.20 2.94
C TYR A 257 31.24 -29.67 2.83
N GLU A 258 32.09 -28.81 2.29
CA GLU A 258 33.55 -28.99 2.22
C GLU A 258 34.25 -27.75 2.77
N ASP A 259 35.10 -27.94 3.77
CA ASP A 259 36.04 -26.93 4.24
C ASP A 259 37.30 -27.00 3.37
N THR A 260 37.54 -25.94 2.59
CA THR A 260 38.66 -25.88 1.65
C THR A 260 40.02 -25.65 2.31
N GLU A 261 40.07 -25.22 3.58
CA GLU A 261 41.31 -25.01 4.31
C GLU A 261 41.78 -26.30 5.00
N THR A 262 40.85 -27.06 5.57
CA THR A 262 41.15 -28.30 6.29
C THR A 262 40.96 -29.57 5.46
N GLY A 263 40.19 -29.48 4.37
CA GLY A 263 39.77 -30.63 3.56
C GLY A 263 38.64 -31.46 4.19
N GLU A 264 38.04 -30.99 5.30
CA GLU A 264 36.95 -31.70 5.97
C GLU A 264 35.69 -31.69 5.09
N ARG A 265 35.04 -32.85 4.96
CA ARG A 265 33.75 -32.99 4.25
C ARG A 265 32.70 -33.55 5.19
N ARG A 266 31.49 -33.00 5.14
CA ARG A 266 30.34 -33.49 5.91
C ARG A 266 29.03 -33.29 5.15
N THR A 267 28.11 -34.22 5.36
CA THR A 267 26.73 -34.13 4.88
C THR A 267 25.84 -33.64 6.01
N ILE A 268 25.08 -32.58 5.77
CA ILE A 268 24.14 -31.99 6.74
C ILE A 268 22.71 -32.32 6.27
N ALA A 269 21.97 -33.06 7.09
CA ALA A 269 20.61 -33.50 6.79
C ALA A 269 19.56 -32.46 7.22
N GLY A 270 19.52 -31.32 6.52
CA GLY A 270 18.64 -30.20 6.79
C GLY A 270 19.14 -29.30 7.92
N LEU A 271 19.32 -28.01 7.64
CA LEU A 271 19.76 -27.02 8.64
C LEU A 271 18.80 -26.95 9.84
N PHE A 272 17.48 -27.01 9.59
CA PHE A 272 16.50 -26.97 10.67
C PHE A 272 16.65 -28.14 11.62
N LYS A 273 16.80 -29.35 11.07
CA LYS A 273 16.94 -30.57 11.87
C LYS A 273 18.27 -30.61 12.62
N SER A 274 19.37 -30.31 11.92
CA SER A 274 20.73 -30.45 12.44
C SER A 274 21.13 -29.36 13.43
N PHE A 275 20.71 -28.11 13.23
CA PHE A 275 21.22 -26.98 14.03
C PHE A 275 20.18 -26.26 14.88
N ILE A 276 18.89 -26.42 14.59
CA ILE A 276 17.82 -25.79 15.39
C ILE A 276 17.18 -26.83 16.29
N ARG A 277 16.54 -27.85 15.71
CA ARG A 277 15.78 -28.85 16.47
C ARG A 277 16.64 -29.74 17.36
N GLN A 278 17.84 -30.13 16.90
CA GLN A 278 18.72 -30.96 17.72
C GLN A 278 19.34 -30.19 18.89
N ALA A 279 19.40 -28.87 18.81
CA ALA A 279 19.97 -28.02 19.85
C ALA A 279 18.98 -27.66 20.97
N THR A 280 17.67 -27.91 20.75
CA THR A 280 16.57 -27.70 21.70
C THR A 280 16.04 -29.01 22.25
#